data_AF-A0A1V5AIP5-F1
#
_entry.id   AF-A0A1V5AIP5-F1
#
_cell.length_a   1.000
_cell.length_b   1.000
_cell.length_c   1.000
_cell.angle_alpha   90.00
_cell.angle_beta   90.00
_cell.angle_gamma   90.00
#
_symmetry.space_group_name_H-M   'P 1'
#
loop_
_entity.id
_entity.type
_entity.pdbx_description
1 polymer ?
#
loop_
_entity_poly.entity_id
_entity_poly.type
_entity_poly.pdbx_seq_one_letter_code
_entity_poly.pdbx_strand_id
1 'polypeptide(L)'
;MIREGSRVAAVGRLVQPLAHCPHQAYITVCERCIYDCKFCAVPRLMGQPKSPEAVEGIVEACLEKGGLSAISLTSGVEVSPQAEVDRIAMLVRHLGRFNLPIGVSVIPTSQSNRILKEAGAVEVKYNVETVDPDLFEVVCPGLELEAIKEALKEAVGVFGPGRVFSNVIAGLGESDRVMREGIAELAEMGVLPVIRAVYPHPLRRQEIDMVRPSKERLLDLASHTKRCLDREGLRGDCALTMCYRCTGCDLVPHRDL
;
A
#
# COMPACT_ATOMS: atom_id res chain seq x y z
N MET A 1 -13.81 -19.69 -14.32
CA MET A 1 -12.97 -20.90 -14.28
C MET A 1 -12.04 -20.87 -15.49
N ILE A 2 -10.74 -20.95 -15.27
CA ILE A 2 -9.71 -21.01 -16.30
C ILE A 2 -9.26 -22.47 -16.43
N ARG A 3 -9.17 -22.98 -17.66
CA ARG A 3 -8.80 -24.37 -17.95
C ARG A 3 -7.52 -24.42 -18.78
N GLU A 4 -6.74 -25.47 -18.56
CA GLU A 4 -5.58 -25.86 -19.36
C GLU A 4 -5.82 -27.30 -19.84
N GLY A 5 -6.31 -27.45 -21.07
CA GLY A 5 -6.85 -28.72 -21.55
C GLY A 5 -8.03 -29.20 -20.69
N SER A 6 -7.94 -30.41 -20.16
CA SER A 6 -8.94 -30.99 -19.25
C SER A 6 -8.78 -30.53 -17.80
N ARG A 7 -7.62 -29.98 -17.41
CA ARG A 7 -7.34 -29.53 -16.04
C ARG A 7 -7.97 -28.17 -15.79
N VAL A 8 -8.62 -28.01 -14.64
CA VAL A 8 -8.99 -26.68 -14.13
C VAL A 8 -7.72 -26.04 -13.58
N ALA A 9 -7.24 -25.00 -14.26
CA ALA A 9 -6.02 -24.29 -13.88
C ALA A 9 -6.26 -23.24 -12.80
N ALA A 10 -7.44 -22.60 -12.80
CA ALA A 10 -7.86 -21.68 -11.74
C ALA A 10 -9.39 -21.56 -11.64
N VAL A 11 -9.88 -21.31 -10.44
CA VAL A 11 -11.28 -20.95 -10.18
C VAL A 11 -11.30 -19.58 -9.51
N GLY A 12 -12.29 -18.76 -9.85
CA GLY A 12 -12.45 -17.45 -9.28
C GLY A 12 -13.91 -17.04 -9.35
N ARG A 13 -14.26 -16.01 -8.58
CA ARG A 13 -15.57 -15.38 -8.59
C ARG A 13 -15.42 -13.95 -9.10
N LEU A 14 -16.39 -13.50 -9.89
CA LEU A 14 -16.49 -12.08 -10.22
C LEU A 14 -16.99 -11.34 -8.98
N VAL A 15 -16.34 -10.24 -8.64
CA VAL A 15 -16.70 -9.37 -7.52
C VAL A 15 -16.84 -7.96 -8.05
N GLN A 16 -17.88 -7.26 -7.60
CA GLN A 16 -18.09 -5.88 -7.98
C GLN A 16 -17.18 -4.97 -7.15
N PRO A 17 -16.35 -4.11 -7.79
CA PRO A 17 -15.60 -3.10 -7.06
C PRO A 17 -16.54 -2.01 -6.53
N LEU A 18 -16.28 -1.51 -5.31
CA LEU A 18 -17.05 -0.43 -4.70
C LEU A 18 -16.44 0.93 -5.07
N ALA A 19 -15.28 1.22 -4.49
CA ALA A 19 -14.38 2.29 -4.89
C ALA A 19 -12.97 1.71 -4.97
N HIS A 20 -12.47 1.58 -6.20
CA HIS A 20 -11.19 0.96 -6.58
C HIS A 20 -11.07 -0.57 -6.33
N CYS A 21 -11.64 -1.12 -5.26
CA CYS A 21 -11.52 -2.54 -4.93
C CYS A 21 -12.81 -3.15 -4.35
N PRO A 22 -12.94 -4.49 -4.29
CA PRO A 22 -14.08 -5.14 -3.66
C PRO A 22 -14.06 -4.94 -2.14
N HIS A 23 -15.26 -4.78 -1.55
CA HIS A 23 -15.50 -4.74 -0.10
C HIS A 23 -14.82 -3.62 0.69
N GLN A 24 -14.13 -2.68 0.03
CA GLN A 24 -13.53 -1.52 0.67
C GLN A 24 -13.84 -0.24 -0.11
N ALA A 25 -13.88 0.87 0.61
CA ALA A 25 -13.77 2.19 0.02
C ALA A 25 -12.29 2.57 0.04
N TYR A 26 -11.58 2.30 -1.06
CA TYR A 26 -10.16 2.66 -1.17
C TYR A 26 -10.05 3.99 -1.92
N ILE A 27 -9.75 5.05 -1.16
CA ILE A 27 -9.87 6.44 -1.58
C ILE A 27 -8.51 7.10 -1.58
N THR A 28 -8.13 7.65 -2.74
CA THR A 28 -7.04 8.64 -2.83
C THR A 28 -7.57 9.99 -2.40
N VAL A 29 -7.15 10.47 -1.23
CA VAL A 29 -7.60 11.74 -0.63
C VAL A 29 -6.95 12.92 -1.36
N CYS A 30 -5.63 12.92 -1.50
CA CYS A 30 -4.90 13.93 -2.26
C CYS A 30 -4.26 13.34 -3.52
N GLU A 31 -4.63 13.89 -4.68
CA GLU A 31 -4.10 13.51 -6.01
C GLU A 31 -2.98 14.45 -6.48
N ARG A 32 -2.24 15.01 -5.51
CA ARG A 32 -1.08 15.88 -5.70
C ARG A 32 0.00 15.49 -4.70
N CYS A 33 1.26 15.64 -5.08
CA CYS A 33 2.39 15.38 -4.19
C CYS A 33 3.53 16.37 -4.45
N ILE A 34 4.13 16.92 -3.40
CA ILE A 34 5.34 17.77 -3.48
C ILE A 34 6.60 16.99 -3.83
N TYR A 35 6.62 15.68 -3.55
CA TYR A 35 7.74 14.81 -3.89
C TYR A 35 7.69 14.39 -5.35
N ASP A 36 8.84 14.12 -5.95
CA ASP A 36 8.95 13.80 -7.37
C ASP A 36 9.46 12.37 -7.63
N CYS A 37 8.84 11.39 -6.98
CA CYS A 37 9.18 9.98 -7.17
C CYS A 37 9.02 9.59 -8.66
N LYS A 38 10.09 9.03 -9.24
CA LYS A 38 10.26 8.89 -10.70
C LYS A 38 9.38 7.82 -11.34
N PHE A 39 8.85 6.90 -10.54
CA PHE A 39 7.86 5.90 -10.96
C PHE A 39 6.41 6.38 -10.76
N CYS A 40 6.17 7.46 -10.01
CA CYS A 40 4.83 7.85 -9.56
C CYS A 40 4.24 8.95 -10.44
N ALA A 41 3.02 8.74 -10.97
CA ALA A 41 2.36 9.73 -11.81
C ALA A 41 1.77 10.92 -11.05
N VAL A 42 1.46 10.77 -9.76
CA VAL A 42 0.71 11.75 -8.94
C VAL A 42 1.26 13.19 -9.04
N PRO A 43 2.59 13.44 -8.96
CA PRO A 43 3.13 14.80 -9.07
C PRO A 43 2.84 15.46 -10.44
N ARG A 44 2.52 14.67 -11.47
CA ARG A 44 2.22 15.13 -12.84
C ARG A 44 0.72 15.23 -13.13
N LEU A 45 -0.16 14.71 -12.27
CA LEU A 45 -1.61 14.68 -12.50
C LEU A 45 -2.30 16.04 -12.28
N MET A 46 -1.62 17.00 -11.64
CA MET A 46 -2.17 18.32 -11.26
C MET A 46 -3.50 18.22 -10.49
N GLY A 47 -3.71 17.13 -9.75
CA GLY A 47 -4.93 16.90 -8.97
C GLY A 47 -5.05 17.83 -7.78
N GLN A 48 -6.11 17.62 -7.00
CA GLN A 48 -6.46 18.41 -5.82
C GLN A 48 -6.83 17.48 -4.66
N PRO A 49 -6.70 17.93 -3.40
CA PRO A 49 -7.26 17.21 -2.28
C PRO A 49 -8.80 17.20 -2.35
N LYS A 50 -9.39 16.05 -2.06
CA LYS A 50 -10.84 15.91 -1.86
C LYS A 50 -11.25 16.57 -0.55
N SER A 51 -12.41 17.21 -0.53
CA SER A 51 -13.00 17.71 0.71
C SER A 51 -13.48 16.55 1.60
N PRO A 52 -13.65 16.75 2.91
CA PRO A 52 -14.21 15.74 3.79
C PRO A 52 -15.57 15.21 3.33
N GLU A 53 -16.43 16.09 2.83
CA GLU A 53 -17.76 15.76 2.32
C GLU A 53 -17.66 14.90 1.05
N ALA A 54 -16.69 15.19 0.19
CA ALA A 54 -16.45 14.37 -1.00
C ALA A 54 -15.93 12.96 -0.64
N VAL A 55 -15.06 12.85 0.38
CA VAL A 55 -14.59 11.55 0.88
C VAL A 55 -15.73 10.76 1.52
N GLU A 56 -16.54 11.43 2.35
CA GLU A 56 -17.73 10.84 2.98
C GLU A 56 -18.74 10.36 1.93
N GLY A 57 -19.08 11.17 0.94
CA GLY A 57 -20.03 10.80 -0.11
C GLY A 57 -19.58 9.55 -0.89
N ILE A 58 -18.26 9.33 -1.05
CA ILE A 58 -17.75 8.08 -1.64
C ILE A 58 -18.03 6.89 -0.71
N VAL A 59 -17.83 7.06 0.60
CA VAL A 59 -18.11 5.99 1.59
C VAL A 59 -19.60 5.68 1.64
N GLU A 60 -20.47 6.68 1.66
CA GLU A 60 -21.93 6.53 1.62
C GLU A 60 -22.38 5.80 0.36
N ALA A 61 -21.89 6.20 -0.82
CA ALA A 61 -22.18 5.51 -2.07
C ALA A 61 -21.69 4.04 -2.08
N CYS A 62 -20.61 3.73 -1.35
CA CYS A 62 -20.17 2.34 -1.18
C CYS A 62 -21.07 1.55 -0.22
N LEU A 63 -21.62 2.19 0.81
CA LEU A 63 -22.59 1.57 1.73
C LEU A 63 -23.90 1.23 1.02
N GLU A 64 -24.42 2.15 0.20
CA GLU A 64 -25.65 1.94 -0.58
C GLU A 64 -25.55 0.75 -1.54
N LYS A 65 -24.38 0.58 -2.16
CA LYS A 65 -24.10 -0.58 -3.04
C LYS A 65 -24.00 -1.91 -2.28
N GLY A 66 -23.80 -1.85 -0.96
CA GLY A 66 -23.69 -3.02 -0.08
C GLY A 66 -22.31 -3.68 -0.10
N GLY A 67 -22.03 -4.49 0.93
CA GLY A 67 -20.82 -5.30 1.02
C GLY A 67 -19.54 -4.54 1.42
N LEU A 68 -19.65 -3.26 1.79
CA LEU A 68 -18.54 -2.49 2.36
C LEU A 68 -18.15 -3.03 3.74
N SER A 69 -16.86 -3.24 3.95
CA SER A 69 -16.32 -3.85 5.17
C SER A 69 -15.08 -3.16 5.74
N ALA A 70 -14.51 -2.21 5.01
CA ALA A 70 -13.33 -1.45 5.42
C ALA A 70 -13.20 -0.15 4.63
N ILE A 71 -12.47 0.80 5.18
CA ILE A 71 -12.09 2.04 4.50
C ILE A 71 -10.56 2.07 4.41
N SER A 72 -10.01 2.45 3.26
CA SER A 72 -8.58 2.62 3.06
C SER A 72 -8.32 4.00 2.49
N LEU A 73 -7.61 4.84 3.26
CA LEU A 73 -7.24 6.18 2.84
C LEU A 73 -5.78 6.19 2.40
N THR A 74 -5.52 6.69 1.20
CA THR A 74 -4.16 6.95 0.72
C THR A 74 -4.05 8.40 0.28
N SER A 75 -2.88 9.01 0.43
CA SER A 75 -2.73 10.41 0.06
C SER A 75 -1.35 10.72 -0.50
N GLY A 76 -1.30 11.57 -1.52
CA GLY A 76 -0.12 12.37 -1.82
C GLY A 76 0.01 13.53 -0.83
N VAL A 77 1.10 14.29 -0.92
CA VAL A 77 1.40 15.39 0.01
C VAL A 77 1.21 16.74 -0.67
N GLU A 78 0.20 17.52 -0.28
CA GLU A 78 -0.05 18.84 -0.90
C GLU A 78 0.94 19.92 -0.44
N VAL A 79 1.18 20.02 0.87
CA VAL A 79 1.96 21.11 1.49
C VAL A 79 3.15 20.56 2.26
N SER A 80 2.90 19.67 3.23
CA SER A 80 3.93 18.99 4.01
C SER A 80 3.42 17.64 4.51
N PRO A 81 4.30 16.67 4.80
CA PRO A 81 3.91 15.38 5.36
C PRO A 81 3.06 15.53 6.63
N GLN A 82 3.42 16.46 7.52
CA GLN A 82 2.69 16.67 8.77
C GLN A 82 1.28 17.21 8.53
N ALA A 83 1.12 18.20 7.63
CA ALA A 83 -0.20 18.71 7.27
C ALA A 83 -1.09 17.62 6.66
N GLU A 84 -0.50 16.69 5.90
CA GLU A 84 -1.23 15.56 5.34
C GLU A 84 -1.64 14.53 6.41
N VAL A 85 -0.75 14.21 7.35
CA VAL A 85 -1.07 13.38 8.52
C VAL A 85 -2.25 13.96 9.31
N ASP A 86 -2.24 15.27 9.58
CA ASP A 86 -3.30 15.95 10.34
C ASP A 86 -4.64 15.92 9.59
N ARG A 87 -4.62 16.16 8.27
CA ARG A 87 -5.81 16.06 7.40
C ARG A 87 -6.39 14.65 7.46
N ILE A 88 -5.55 13.64 7.28
CA ILE A 88 -5.99 12.24 7.30
C ILE A 88 -6.50 11.84 8.68
N ALA A 89 -5.85 12.27 9.77
CA ALA A 89 -6.32 12.01 11.12
C ALA A 89 -7.72 12.61 11.38
N MET A 90 -7.99 13.80 10.88
CA MET A 90 -9.33 14.40 10.94
C MET A 90 -10.36 13.56 10.17
N LEU A 91 -10.03 13.09 8.96
CA LEU A 91 -10.90 12.20 8.18
C LEU A 91 -11.14 10.86 8.90
N VAL A 92 -10.11 10.25 9.48
CA VAL A 92 -10.24 8.98 10.22
C VAL A 92 -11.23 9.15 11.38
N ARG A 93 -11.13 10.23 12.17
CA ARG A 93 -12.10 10.50 13.26
C ARG A 93 -13.52 10.69 12.72
N HIS A 94 -13.67 11.46 11.64
CA HIS A 94 -14.95 11.76 11.02
C HIS A 94 -15.65 10.51 10.46
N LEU A 95 -14.88 9.65 9.80
CA LEU A 95 -15.36 8.39 9.22
C LEU A 95 -15.54 7.28 10.28
N GLY A 96 -15.01 7.46 11.50
CA GLY A 96 -15.16 6.52 12.61
C GLY A 96 -16.63 6.19 12.94
N ARG A 97 -17.57 7.11 12.67
CA ARG A 97 -19.02 6.88 12.87
C ARG A 97 -19.60 5.74 12.02
N PHE A 98 -18.93 5.36 10.93
CA PHE A 98 -19.35 4.24 10.10
C PHE A 98 -19.03 2.88 10.75
N ASN A 99 -18.28 2.85 11.86
CA ASN A 99 -17.91 1.62 12.60
C ASN A 99 -17.21 0.57 11.72
N LEU A 100 -16.40 1.02 10.75
CA LEU A 100 -15.60 0.17 9.88
C LEU A 100 -14.11 0.32 10.20
N PRO A 101 -13.30 -0.73 10.04
CA PRO A 101 -11.84 -0.61 10.16
C PRO A 101 -11.29 0.36 9.10
N ILE A 102 -10.41 1.26 9.53
CA ILE A 102 -9.79 2.28 8.68
C ILE A 102 -8.28 2.04 8.61
N GLY A 103 -7.79 1.83 7.39
CA GLY A 103 -6.37 1.79 7.08
C GLY A 103 -5.89 3.12 6.52
N VAL A 104 -4.65 3.51 6.81
CA VAL A 104 -4.05 4.76 6.30
C VAL A 104 -2.73 4.52 5.58
N SER A 105 -2.52 5.19 4.44
CA SER A 105 -1.25 5.23 3.72
C SER A 105 -0.84 6.68 3.45
N VAL A 106 0.26 7.11 4.06
CA VAL A 106 0.82 8.47 3.94
C VAL A 106 2.35 8.41 3.93
N ILE A 107 3.02 9.52 3.63
CA ILE A 107 4.45 9.66 3.94
C ILE A 107 4.56 9.87 5.46
N PRO A 108 5.35 9.05 6.19
CA PRO A 108 5.40 9.13 7.64
C PRO A 108 6.10 10.40 8.13
N THR A 109 5.74 10.79 9.35
CA THR A 109 6.45 11.80 10.16
C THR A 109 6.76 11.21 11.53
N SER A 110 7.62 11.90 12.30
CA SER A 110 7.97 11.49 13.68
C SER A 110 6.79 11.37 14.65
N GLN A 111 5.62 11.93 14.32
CA GLN A 111 4.41 11.82 15.15
C GLN A 111 3.27 11.07 14.46
N SER A 112 3.44 10.66 13.21
CA SER A 112 2.39 10.07 12.38
C SER A 112 1.73 8.85 13.02
N ASN A 113 2.54 7.92 13.57
CA ASN A 113 2.04 6.71 14.22
C ASN A 113 1.09 7.01 15.38
N ARG A 114 1.52 7.89 16.30
CA ARG A 114 0.70 8.32 17.44
C ARG A 114 -0.58 9.01 16.99
N ILE A 115 -0.47 10.00 16.10
CA ILE A 115 -1.59 10.81 15.63
C ILE A 115 -2.65 9.93 14.95
N LEU A 116 -2.22 9.02 14.06
CA LEU A 116 -3.12 8.14 13.32
C LEU A 116 -3.77 7.09 14.24
N LYS A 117 -3.02 6.56 15.21
CA LYS A 117 -3.57 5.63 16.21
C LYS A 117 -4.63 6.30 17.09
N GLU A 118 -4.33 7.49 17.62
CA GLU A 118 -5.27 8.29 18.41
C GLU A 118 -6.51 8.71 17.60
N ALA A 119 -6.38 8.88 16.29
CA ALA A 119 -7.51 9.17 15.41
C ALA A 119 -8.44 7.97 15.19
N GLY A 120 -7.97 6.74 15.41
CA GLY A 120 -8.74 5.52 15.25
C GLY A 120 -8.33 4.64 14.06
N ALA A 121 -7.19 4.90 13.41
CA ALA A 121 -6.66 4.00 12.40
C ALA A 121 -6.30 2.65 13.03
N VAL A 122 -6.61 1.55 12.34
CA VAL A 122 -6.30 0.19 12.81
C VAL A 122 -5.08 -0.40 12.13
N GLU A 123 -4.71 0.13 10.97
CA GLU A 123 -3.66 -0.36 10.09
C GLU A 123 -2.99 0.82 9.36
N VAL A 124 -1.66 0.76 9.16
CA VAL A 124 -0.91 1.83 8.48
C VAL A 124 0.03 1.29 7.42
N LYS A 125 0.30 2.08 6.38
CA LYS A 125 1.20 1.75 5.29
C LYS A 125 2.15 2.90 4.98
N TYR A 126 3.46 2.63 5.12
CA TYR A 126 4.52 3.54 4.69
C TYR A 126 5.41 2.78 3.71
N ASN A 127 5.52 3.28 2.48
CA ASN A 127 6.19 2.53 1.43
C ASN A 127 7.69 2.85 1.40
N VAL A 128 8.50 1.81 1.43
CA VAL A 128 9.93 1.92 1.08
C VAL A 128 10.11 2.09 -0.42
N GLU A 129 9.15 1.66 -1.25
CA GLU A 129 9.13 1.75 -2.71
C GLU A 129 10.25 0.95 -3.40
N THR A 130 11.51 1.09 -2.99
CA THR A 130 12.62 0.16 -3.24
C THR A 130 13.39 -0.08 -1.93
N VAL A 131 13.92 -1.28 -1.77
CA VAL A 131 14.77 -1.66 -0.63
C VAL A 131 16.26 -1.47 -0.90
N ASP A 132 16.60 -1.05 -2.11
CA ASP A 132 17.95 -0.73 -2.55
C ASP A 132 18.24 0.77 -2.27
N PRO A 133 19.16 1.11 -1.35
CA PRO A 133 19.44 2.50 -0.99
C PRO A 133 19.96 3.35 -2.15
N ASP A 134 20.79 2.76 -3.02
CA ASP A 134 21.39 3.48 -4.16
C ASP A 134 20.30 3.82 -5.19
N LEU A 135 19.38 2.89 -5.44
CA LEU A 135 18.22 3.18 -6.29
C LEU A 135 17.26 4.16 -5.61
N PHE A 136 17.05 4.05 -4.30
CA PHE A 136 16.11 4.91 -3.56
C PHE A 136 16.46 6.39 -3.72
N GLU A 137 17.74 6.75 -3.59
CA GLU A 137 18.22 8.13 -3.77
C GLU A 137 17.84 8.70 -5.15
N VAL A 138 17.90 7.86 -6.19
CA VAL A 138 17.56 8.23 -7.56
C VAL A 138 16.05 8.30 -7.78
N VAL A 139 15.29 7.29 -7.33
CA VAL A 139 13.87 7.15 -7.69
C VAL A 139 12.91 7.87 -6.75
N CYS A 140 13.35 8.20 -5.53
CA CYS A 140 12.54 8.83 -4.48
C CYS A 140 13.19 10.13 -3.97
N PRO A 141 13.48 11.12 -4.84
CA PRO A 141 14.20 12.32 -4.40
C PRO A 141 13.44 13.09 -3.32
N GLY A 142 14.17 13.49 -2.28
CA GLY A 142 13.64 14.24 -1.13
C GLY A 142 13.00 13.38 -0.04
N LEU A 143 13.04 12.06 -0.17
CA LEU A 143 12.67 11.11 0.89
C LEU A 143 13.93 10.43 1.43
N GLU A 144 13.81 9.81 2.61
CA GLU A 144 14.90 9.07 3.25
C GLU A 144 14.44 7.65 3.60
N LEU A 145 15.08 6.64 3.01
CA LEU A 145 14.69 5.23 3.18
C LEU A 145 14.75 4.80 4.66
N GLU A 146 15.82 5.17 5.36
CA GLU A 146 16.01 4.80 6.77
C GLU A 146 14.96 5.46 7.67
N ALA A 147 14.59 6.71 7.43
CA ALA A 147 13.51 7.37 8.17
C ALA A 147 12.16 6.65 7.98
N ILE A 148 11.89 6.12 6.78
CA ILE A 148 10.68 5.32 6.51
C ILE A 148 10.74 3.98 7.26
N LYS A 149 11.90 3.31 7.25
CA LYS A 149 12.11 2.04 7.99
C LYS A 149 11.97 2.23 9.50
N GLU A 150 12.51 3.31 10.06
CA GLU A 150 12.33 3.66 11.47
C GLU A 150 10.87 3.89 11.81
N ALA A 151 10.14 4.65 10.97
CA ALA A 151 8.70 4.88 11.16
C ALA A 151 7.88 3.58 11.05
N LEU A 152 8.27 2.65 10.17
CA LEU A 152 7.65 1.32 10.07
C LEU A 152 7.88 0.49 11.33
N LYS A 153 9.10 0.48 11.86
CA LYS A 153 9.45 -0.23 13.09
C LYS A 153 8.68 0.33 14.30
N GLU A 154 8.59 1.65 14.43
CA GLU A 154 7.75 2.30 15.44
C GLU A 154 6.27 1.95 15.25
N ALA A 155 5.78 1.96 14.01
CA ALA A 155 4.40 1.61 13.70
C ALA A 155 4.06 0.18 14.16
N VAL A 156 4.98 -0.78 14.02
CA VAL A 156 4.74 -2.14 14.52
C VAL A 156 4.58 -2.15 16.04
N GLY A 157 5.33 -1.33 16.77
CA GLY A 157 5.15 -1.15 18.22
C GLY A 157 3.79 -0.55 18.61
N VAL A 158 3.23 0.33 17.77
CA VAL A 158 1.96 1.04 18.04
C VAL A 158 0.72 0.28 17.57
N PHE A 159 0.78 -0.33 16.38
CA PHE A 159 -0.34 -1.00 15.74
C PHE A 159 -0.31 -2.53 15.94
N GLY A 160 0.86 -3.10 16.21
CA GLY A 160 1.10 -4.53 16.35
C GLY A 160 1.64 -5.17 15.06
N PRO A 161 2.32 -6.33 15.17
CA PRO A 161 2.82 -7.07 14.02
C PRO A 161 1.67 -7.50 13.11
N GLY A 162 1.89 -7.42 11.79
CA GLY A 162 0.86 -7.76 10.81
C GLY A 162 -0.22 -6.67 10.62
N ARG A 163 -0.08 -5.50 11.24
CA ARG A 163 -0.95 -4.32 11.05
C ARG A 163 -0.28 -3.17 10.31
N VAL A 164 0.97 -3.37 9.90
CA VAL A 164 1.79 -2.39 9.19
C VAL A 164 2.16 -2.97 7.84
N PHE A 165 2.11 -2.14 6.79
CA PHE A 165 2.37 -2.56 5.42
C PHE A 165 3.44 -1.67 4.78
N SER A 166 4.11 -2.19 3.76
CA SER A 166 4.99 -1.38 2.93
C SER A 166 5.00 -1.90 1.49
N ASN A 167 4.80 -1.03 0.50
CA ASN A 167 5.04 -1.42 -0.88
C ASN A 167 6.55 -1.55 -1.14
N VAL A 168 6.91 -2.61 -1.87
CA VAL A 168 8.24 -2.78 -2.49
C VAL A 168 8.02 -3.02 -3.98
N ILE A 169 8.54 -2.14 -4.82
CA ILE A 169 8.35 -2.17 -6.27
C ILE A 169 9.42 -3.06 -6.89
N ALA A 170 8.97 -4.03 -7.69
CA ALA A 170 9.82 -4.87 -8.51
C ALA A 170 9.84 -4.35 -9.95
N GLY A 171 11.04 -4.12 -10.50
CA GLY A 171 11.27 -3.68 -11.88
C GLY A 171 11.85 -2.27 -12.04
N LEU A 172 12.42 -1.69 -10.99
CA LEU A 172 13.13 -0.40 -10.99
C LEU A 172 14.63 -0.53 -11.29
N GLY A 173 15.13 -1.75 -11.48
CA GLY A 173 16.55 -2.04 -11.72
C GLY A 173 17.22 -2.82 -10.58
N GLU A 174 16.45 -3.13 -9.54
CA GLU A 174 16.91 -3.85 -8.36
C GLU A 174 17.24 -5.33 -8.65
N SER A 175 18.23 -5.87 -7.93
CA SER A 175 18.56 -7.29 -8.01
C SER A 175 17.65 -8.16 -7.16
N ASP A 176 17.48 -9.43 -7.53
CA ASP A 176 16.69 -10.39 -6.74
C ASP A 176 17.26 -10.63 -5.34
N ARG A 177 18.59 -10.54 -5.18
CA ARG A 177 19.23 -10.64 -3.87
C ARG A 177 18.76 -9.52 -2.95
N VAL A 178 18.86 -8.27 -3.42
CA VAL A 178 18.46 -7.08 -2.66
C VAL A 178 16.96 -7.11 -2.34
N MET A 179 16.12 -7.50 -3.31
CA MET A 179 14.69 -7.68 -3.07
C MET A 179 14.40 -8.70 -1.96
N ARG A 180 15.03 -9.87 -2.01
CA ARG A 180 14.79 -10.93 -1.02
C ARG A 180 15.25 -10.55 0.38
N GLU A 181 16.38 -9.87 0.49
CA GLU A 181 16.93 -9.37 1.74
C GLU A 181 16.01 -8.31 2.35
N GLY A 182 15.60 -7.29 1.57
CA GLY A 182 14.70 -6.26 2.06
C GLY A 182 13.29 -6.76 2.40
N ILE A 183 12.76 -7.74 1.66
CA ILE A 183 11.49 -8.42 2.00
C ILE A 183 11.62 -9.15 3.33
N ALA A 184 12.74 -9.86 3.55
CA ALA A 184 12.98 -10.57 4.79
C ALA A 184 13.14 -9.60 5.97
N GLU A 185 13.87 -8.50 5.77
CA GLU A 185 14.05 -7.42 6.74
C GLU A 185 12.71 -6.83 7.18
N LEU A 186 11.84 -6.45 6.22
CA LEU A 186 10.52 -5.92 6.53
C LEU A 186 9.64 -6.93 7.29
N ALA A 187 9.67 -8.20 6.90
CA ALA A 187 8.94 -9.24 7.61
C ALA A 187 9.45 -9.42 9.04
N GLU A 188 10.77 -9.43 9.26
CA GLU A 188 11.38 -9.53 10.59
C GLU A 188 10.99 -8.35 11.50
N MET A 189 10.80 -7.17 10.94
CA MET A 189 10.26 -6.02 11.68
C MET A 189 8.79 -6.18 12.10
N GLY A 190 8.04 -7.14 11.54
CA GLY A 190 6.60 -7.31 11.74
C GLY A 190 5.73 -6.61 10.68
N VAL A 191 6.35 -6.11 9.60
CA VAL A 191 5.67 -5.43 8.49
C VAL A 191 5.25 -6.44 7.43
N LEU A 192 4.10 -6.22 6.80
CA LEU A 192 3.62 -7.00 5.66
C LEU A 192 4.07 -6.35 4.33
N PRO A 193 5.06 -6.92 3.60
CA PRO A 193 5.51 -6.37 2.33
C PRO A 193 4.47 -6.60 1.24
N VAL A 194 4.19 -5.58 0.43
CA VAL A 194 3.33 -5.66 -0.76
C VAL A 194 4.23 -5.58 -1.99
N ILE A 195 4.47 -6.72 -2.65
CA ILE A 195 5.34 -6.76 -3.84
C ILE A 195 4.56 -6.26 -5.04
N ARG A 196 4.97 -5.11 -5.55
CA ARG A 196 4.28 -4.42 -6.65
C ARG A 196 5.11 -4.47 -7.91
N ALA A 197 4.55 -5.01 -8.98
CA ALA A 197 5.20 -4.88 -10.28
C ALA A 197 5.17 -3.42 -10.74
N VAL A 198 6.31 -2.89 -11.19
CA VAL A 198 6.40 -1.52 -11.72
C VAL A 198 5.40 -1.30 -12.85
N TYR A 199 4.85 -0.09 -12.92
CA TYR A 199 4.00 0.37 -14.01
C TYR A 199 4.62 1.61 -14.66
N PRO A 200 5.14 1.51 -15.91
CA PRO A 200 5.77 2.62 -16.60
C PRO A 200 4.70 3.61 -17.10
N HIS A 201 4.21 4.47 -16.19
CA HIS A 201 3.15 5.42 -16.51
C HIS A 201 3.57 6.37 -17.64
N PRO A 202 2.70 6.70 -18.62
CA PRO A 202 3.04 7.57 -19.75
C PRO A 202 3.69 8.90 -19.36
N LEU A 203 3.21 9.53 -18.28
CA LEU A 203 3.75 10.80 -17.73
C LEU A 203 5.15 10.70 -17.11
N ARG A 204 5.72 9.50 -16.99
CA ARG A 204 7.04 9.23 -16.39
C ARG A 204 7.99 8.51 -17.35
N ARG A 205 7.60 8.37 -18.61
CA ARG A 205 8.44 7.72 -19.62
C ARG A 205 9.79 8.45 -19.70
N GLN A 206 10.85 7.67 -19.87
CA GLN A 206 12.23 8.16 -20.07
C GLN A 206 12.87 8.85 -18.86
N GLU A 207 12.18 9.01 -17.71
CA GLU A 207 12.82 9.54 -16.51
C GLU A 207 13.72 8.49 -15.83
N ILE A 208 13.27 7.23 -15.82
CA ILE A 208 14.00 6.06 -15.32
C ILE A 208 13.64 4.82 -16.14
N ASP A 209 14.53 3.85 -16.17
CA ASP A 209 14.25 2.54 -16.77
C ASP A 209 13.32 1.74 -15.84
N MET A 210 12.14 1.41 -16.36
CA MET A 210 11.12 0.64 -15.65
C MET A 210 10.76 -0.58 -16.49
N VAL A 211 11.15 -1.76 -16.03
CA VAL A 211 10.89 -3.02 -16.72
C VAL A 211 9.97 -3.87 -15.88
N ARG A 212 8.75 -4.11 -16.37
CA ARG A 212 7.82 -4.99 -15.67
C ARG A 212 8.44 -6.38 -15.51
N PRO A 213 8.50 -6.94 -14.28
CA PRO A 213 9.03 -8.27 -14.03
C PRO A 213 8.28 -9.36 -14.80
N SER A 214 8.97 -10.48 -15.08
CA SER A 214 8.33 -11.68 -15.63
C SER A 214 7.34 -12.29 -14.64
N LYS A 215 6.40 -13.08 -15.14
CA LYS A 215 5.44 -13.81 -14.28
C LYS A 215 6.15 -14.77 -13.33
N GLU A 216 7.23 -15.41 -13.77
CA GLU A 216 8.05 -16.31 -12.96
C GLU A 216 8.70 -15.56 -11.80
N ARG A 217 9.27 -14.38 -12.06
CA ARG A 217 9.88 -13.54 -11.02
C ARG A 217 8.85 -13.06 -10.00
N LEU A 218 7.65 -12.65 -10.44
CA LEU A 218 6.59 -12.24 -9.52
C LEU A 218 6.10 -13.39 -8.64
N LEU A 219 5.90 -14.58 -9.21
CA LEU A 219 5.49 -15.78 -8.45
C LEU A 219 6.55 -16.20 -7.44
N ASP A 220 7.82 -16.16 -7.84
CA ASP A 220 8.95 -16.49 -6.98
C ASP A 220 9.11 -15.48 -5.82
N LEU A 221 9.06 -14.18 -6.10
CA LEU A 221 9.10 -13.13 -5.07
C LEU A 221 7.90 -13.24 -4.12
N ALA A 222 6.69 -13.45 -4.63
CA ALA A 222 5.51 -13.61 -3.78
C ALA A 222 5.58 -14.88 -2.90
N SER A 223 6.12 -15.97 -3.45
CA SER A 223 6.39 -17.21 -2.69
C SER A 223 7.46 -17.01 -1.62
N HIS A 224 8.49 -16.20 -1.93
CA HIS A 224 9.51 -15.80 -0.96
C HIS A 224 8.92 -14.96 0.16
N THR A 225 8.11 -13.95 -0.17
CA THR A 225 7.39 -13.14 0.81
C THR A 225 6.55 -14.04 1.72
N LYS A 226 5.79 -14.99 1.17
CA LYS A 226 5.02 -15.94 1.98
C LYS A 226 5.89 -16.70 2.99
N ARG A 227 7.03 -17.26 2.55
CA ARG A 227 7.95 -17.98 3.45
C ARG A 227 8.52 -17.09 4.56
N CYS A 228 8.87 -15.85 4.24
CA CYS A 228 9.32 -14.87 5.24
C CYS A 228 8.21 -14.60 6.25
N LEU A 229 6.98 -14.35 5.80
CA LEU A 229 5.84 -14.15 6.70
C LEU A 229 5.55 -15.37 7.58
N ASP A 230 5.57 -16.58 7.01
CA ASP A 230 5.38 -17.83 7.76
C ASP A 230 6.43 -17.98 8.87
N ARG A 231 7.70 -17.64 8.58
CA ARG A 231 8.82 -17.74 9.53
C ARG A 231 8.66 -16.77 10.71
N GLU A 232 8.19 -15.56 10.44
CA GLU A 232 7.95 -14.53 11.47
C GLU A 232 6.57 -14.64 12.14
N GLY A 233 5.78 -15.68 11.80
CA GLY A 233 4.44 -15.88 12.35
C GLY A 233 3.40 -14.85 11.90
N LEU A 234 3.65 -14.16 10.79
CA LEU A 234 2.79 -13.12 10.24
C LEU A 234 1.72 -13.69 9.30
N ARG A 235 0.51 -13.15 9.37
CA ARG A 235 -0.66 -13.63 8.62
C ARG A 235 -1.24 -12.52 7.74
N GLY A 236 -1.03 -12.64 6.44
CA GLY A 236 -1.53 -11.68 5.45
C GLY A 236 -3.05 -11.67 5.30
N ASP A 237 -3.70 -12.82 5.44
CA ASP A 237 -5.15 -12.94 5.34
C ASP A 237 -5.92 -12.37 6.55
N CYS A 238 -5.20 -12.09 7.65
CA CYS A 238 -5.74 -11.38 8.82
C CYS A 238 -5.82 -9.86 8.64
N ALA A 239 -5.30 -9.31 7.53
CA ALA A 239 -5.38 -7.87 7.23
C ALA A 239 -6.84 -7.39 7.16
N LEU A 240 -7.12 -6.27 7.84
CA LEU A 240 -8.45 -5.68 7.92
C LEU A 240 -8.72 -4.74 6.76
N THR A 241 -7.70 -4.16 6.14
CA THR A 241 -7.80 -3.08 5.15
C THR A 241 -6.72 -3.22 4.06
N MET A 242 -6.54 -2.19 3.22
CA MET A 242 -5.41 -2.02 2.30
C MET A 242 -5.26 -3.15 1.27
N CYS A 243 -4.05 -3.27 0.69
CA CYS A 243 -3.74 -4.13 -0.44
C CYS A 243 -3.94 -5.63 -0.13
N TYR A 244 -3.59 -6.07 1.08
CA TYR A 244 -3.77 -7.47 1.50
C TYR A 244 -5.25 -7.86 1.57
N ARG A 245 -6.15 -6.96 2.01
CA ARG A 245 -7.59 -7.20 1.90
C ARG A 245 -8.12 -7.12 0.47
N CYS A 246 -7.54 -6.25 -0.35
CA CYS A 246 -7.99 -5.96 -1.71
C CYS A 246 -7.74 -7.11 -2.70
N THR A 247 -6.53 -7.70 -2.68
CA THR A 247 -6.05 -8.74 -3.63
C THR A 247 -6.24 -8.39 -5.11
N GLY A 248 -6.35 -7.09 -5.44
CA GLY A 248 -6.75 -6.64 -6.78
C GLY A 248 -5.59 -6.49 -7.76
N CYS A 249 -4.45 -5.97 -7.29
CA CYS A 249 -3.34 -5.55 -8.16
C CYS A 249 -2.12 -6.47 -8.08
N ASP A 250 -1.92 -7.10 -6.92
CA ASP A 250 -0.67 -7.73 -6.51
C ASP A 250 -1.01 -9.10 -5.88
N LEU A 251 -0.08 -10.07 -5.95
CA LEU A 251 -0.24 -11.38 -5.30
C LEU A 251 -0.09 -11.23 -3.79
N VAL A 252 -1.09 -11.68 -3.03
CA VAL A 252 -1.16 -11.54 -1.58
C VAL A 252 -0.89 -12.89 -0.91
N PRO A 253 0.21 -13.03 -0.13
CA PRO A 253 0.47 -14.23 0.66
C PRO A 253 -0.71 -14.61 1.57
N HIS A 254 -1.01 -15.92 1.65
CA HIS A 254 -2.11 -16.51 2.44
C HIS A 254 -3.52 -16.29 1.88
N ARG A 255 -3.64 -15.60 0.73
CA ARG A 255 -4.91 -15.43 0.01
C ARG A 255 -4.82 -15.97 -1.41
N ASP A 256 -3.77 -15.59 -2.13
CA ASP A 256 -3.53 -16.01 -3.51
C ASP A 256 -2.53 -17.18 -3.61
N LEU A 257 -1.73 -17.41 -2.55
CA LEU A 257 -0.68 -18.42 -2.43
C LEU A 257 -0.85 -19.32 -1.20
#